data_AF-A0A424YNR0-F1
#
_entry.id   AF-A0A424YNR0-F1
#
_cell.length_a   1.000
_cell.length_b   1.000
_cell.length_c   1.000
_cell.angle_alpha   90.00
_cell.angle_beta   90.00
_cell.angle_gamma   90.00
#
_symmetry.space_group_name_H-M   'P 1'
#
loop_
_entity.id
_entity.type
_entity.pdbx_description
1 polymer ?
#
loop_
_entity_poly.entity_id
_entity_poly.type
_entity_poly.pdbx_seq_one_letter_code
_entity_poly.pdbx_strand_id
1 'polypeptide(L)'
;MRLEQEDKEAIINIVAARYFSCQDWTWINLKNDIEKIYSAYEELNQQYIEYPYMSRDWYVANSVTKNIHMCSTWDELKNFVDFLKAYGNQFNFLVKAEKKSLCITTENDQISPDYKIAISEARKMGYNVFVFTARVPERIDFDLSYISGGI
;
A
#
# COMPACT_ATOMS: atom_id res chain seq x y z
N MET A 1 -10.83 -4.36 27.29
CA MET A 1 -11.13 -3.05 26.65
C MET A 1 -12.01 -3.28 25.43
N ARG A 2 -13.02 -2.42 25.18
CA ARG A 2 -13.83 -2.48 23.95
C ARG A 2 -13.06 -1.76 22.85
N LEU A 3 -12.97 -2.37 21.67
CA LEU A 3 -12.29 -1.77 20.53
C LEU A 3 -13.22 -0.84 19.76
N GLU A 4 -12.69 0.31 19.37
CA GLU A 4 -13.34 1.20 18.40
C GLU A 4 -13.09 0.69 16.98
N GLN A 5 -13.82 1.23 16.00
CA GLN A 5 -13.70 0.80 14.61
C GLN A 5 -12.28 1.05 14.07
N GLU A 6 -11.67 2.18 14.44
CA GLU A 6 -10.31 2.53 14.05
C GLU A 6 -9.28 1.54 14.62
N ASP A 7 -9.45 1.10 15.86
CA ASP A 7 -8.60 0.07 16.48
C ASP A 7 -8.67 -1.25 15.69
N LYS A 8 -9.89 -1.65 15.32
CA LYS A 8 -10.11 -2.87 14.54
C LYS A 8 -9.45 -2.76 13.16
N GLU A 9 -9.64 -1.65 12.46
CA GLU A 9 -8.98 -1.41 11.17
C GLU A 9 -7.46 -1.45 11.29
N ALA A 10 -6.90 -0.84 12.34
CA ALA A 10 -5.47 -0.88 12.61
C ALA A 10 -4.98 -2.33 12.84
N ILE A 11 -5.70 -3.12 13.64
CA ILE A 11 -5.40 -4.53 13.88
C ILE A 11 -5.44 -5.33 12.56
N ILE A 12 -6.46 -5.14 11.73
CA ILE A 12 -6.57 -5.84 10.44
C ILE A 12 -5.38 -5.47 9.54
N ASN A 13 -5.00 -4.19 9.47
CA ASN A 13 -3.83 -3.74 8.70
C ASN A 13 -2.53 -4.41 9.21
N ILE A 14 -2.35 -4.53 10.53
CA ILE A 14 -1.19 -5.22 11.13
C ILE A 14 -1.19 -6.70 10.72
N VAL A 15 -2.34 -7.37 10.79
CA VAL A 15 -2.46 -8.79 10.43
C VAL A 15 -2.19 -9.00 8.93
N ALA A 16 -2.71 -8.13 8.07
CA ALA A 16 -2.44 -8.17 6.62
C ALA A 16 -0.95 -7.96 6.30
N ALA A 17 -0.33 -6.94 6.89
CA ALA A 17 1.11 -6.67 6.74
C ALA A 17 1.96 -7.84 7.23
N ARG A 18 1.59 -8.47 8.36
CA ARG A 18 2.27 -9.66 8.87
C ARG A 18 2.10 -10.85 7.91
N TYR A 19 0.91 -11.05 7.36
CA TYR A 19 0.66 -12.08 6.37
C TYR A 19 1.57 -11.91 5.15
N PHE A 20 1.63 -10.71 4.55
CA PHE A 20 2.51 -10.44 3.41
C PHE A 20 3.99 -10.69 3.74
N SER A 21 4.42 -10.26 4.93
CA SER A 21 5.80 -10.47 5.39
C SER A 21 6.13 -11.95 5.58
N CYS A 22 5.20 -12.77 6.10
CA CYS A 22 5.37 -14.22 6.24
C CYS A 22 5.44 -14.96 4.89
N GLN A 23 4.97 -14.33 3.81
CA GLN A 23 5.08 -14.87 2.45
C GLN A 23 6.30 -14.34 1.68
N ASP A 24 7.18 -13.57 2.33
CA ASP A 24 8.30 -12.85 1.72
C ASP A 24 7.86 -11.89 0.58
N TRP A 25 6.65 -11.36 0.64
CA TRP A 25 6.17 -10.39 -0.34
C TRP A 25 6.64 -8.98 0.02
N THR A 26 7.01 -8.19 -1.00
CA THR A 26 7.27 -6.75 -0.78
C THR A 26 5.93 -6.02 -0.70
N TRP A 27 5.73 -5.17 0.30
CA TRP A 27 4.47 -4.45 0.49
C TRP A 27 4.69 -3.05 1.06
N ILE A 28 3.71 -2.18 0.84
CA ILE A 28 3.70 -0.78 1.28
C ILE A 28 2.31 -0.42 1.75
N ASN A 29 2.23 0.35 2.83
CA ASN A 29 0.97 0.88 3.32
C ASN A 29 0.63 2.17 2.56
N LEU A 30 -0.36 2.10 1.67
CA LEU A 30 -0.78 3.25 0.86
C LEU A 30 -1.41 4.36 1.71
N LYS A 31 -2.02 4.06 2.86
CA LYS A 31 -2.54 5.14 3.74
C LYS A 31 -1.42 6.05 4.27
N ASN A 32 -0.21 5.51 4.43
CA ASN A 32 0.92 6.23 5.03
C ASN A 32 1.96 6.69 4.00
N ASP A 33 2.14 5.93 2.92
CA ASP A 33 3.29 6.06 2.02
C ASP A 33 2.91 6.54 0.62
N ILE A 34 1.62 6.80 0.32
CA ILE A 34 1.19 7.25 -1.01
C ILE A 34 1.87 8.56 -1.44
N GLU A 35 2.06 9.49 -0.52
CA GLU A 35 2.76 10.76 -0.79
C GLU A 35 4.23 10.51 -1.17
N LYS A 36 4.88 9.49 -0.61
CA LYS A 36 6.25 9.12 -0.98
C LYS A 36 6.32 8.61 -2.42
N ILE A 37 5.28 7.93 -2.89
CA ILE A 37 5.17 7.48 -4.28
C ILE A 37 5.04 8.70 -5.21
N TYR A 38 4.24 9.70 -4.82
CA TYR A 38 4.10 10.95 -5.58
C TYR A 38 5.41 11.74 -5.63
N SER A 39 6.09 11.91 -4.50
CA SER A 39 7.39 12.57 -4.45
C SER A 39 8.42 11.85 -5.31
N ALA A 40 8.48 10.51 -5.25
CA ALA A 40 9.38 9.72 -6.09
C ALA A 40 9.14 9.94 -7.59
N TYR A 41 7.88 10.08 -8.01
CA TYR A 41 7.55 10.38 -9.40
C TYR A 41 8.03 11.75 -9.84
N GLU A 42 7.79 12.79 -9.04
CA GLU A 42 8.23 14.15 -9.35
C GLU A 42 9.76 14.26 -9.36
N GLU A 43 10.43 13.64 -8.38
CA GLU A 43 11.89 13.58 -8.31
C GLU A 43 12.50 12.91 -9.54
N LEU A 44 11.95 11.77 -9.98
CA LEU A 44 12.44 11.07 -11.17
C LEU A 44 12.20 11.88 -12.45
N ASN A 45 11.06 12.58 -12.53
CA ASN A 45 10.81 13.50 -13.65
C ASN A 45 11.85 14.61 -13.69
N GLN A 46 12.14 15.21 -12.54
CA GLN A 46 13.09 16.31 -12.41
C GLN A 46 14.52 15.87 -12.73
N GLN A 47 14.94 14.70 -12.23
CA GLN A 47 16.25 14.12 -12.55
C GLN A 47 16.45 13.92 -14.05
N TYR A 48 15.42 13.46 -14.76
CA TYR A 48 15.49 13.32 -16.21
C TYR A 48 15.57 14.67 -16.93
N ILE A 49 14.82 15.68 -16.47
CA ILE A 49 14.85 17.03 -17.04
C ILE A 49 16.25 17.65 -16.89
N GLU A 50 16.87 17.49 -15.72
CA GLU A 50 18.20 18.03 -15.43
C GLU A 50 19.32 17.26 -16.14
N TYR A 51 19.19 15.94 -16.26
CA TYR A 51 20.22 15.05 -16.78
C TYR A 51 19.66 14.09 -17.86
N PRO A 52 19.34 14.56 -19.07
CA PRO A 52 18.71 13.72 -20.11
C PRO A 52 19.71 12.81 -20.85
N TYR A 53 20.69 12.24 -20.14
CA TYR A 53 21.74 11.39 -20.72
C TYR A 53 21.32 9.91 -20.85
N MET A 54 20.34 9.46 -20.06
CA MET A 54 19.77 8.11 -20.09
C MET A 54 18.27 8.18 -20.37
N SER A 55 17.66 7.04 -20.75
CA SER A 55 16.19 6.98 -20.92
C SER A 55 15.47 7.15 -19.57
N ARG A 56 14.25 7.68 -19.58
CA ARG A 56 13.42 7.75 -18.36
C ARG A 56 13.23 6.40 -17.69
N ASP A 57 13.06 5.35 -18.48
CA ASP A 57 12.95 3.98 -17.98
C ASP A 57 14.20 3.56 -17.20
N TRP A 58 15.38 3.98 -17.63
CA TRP A 58 16.61 3.73 -16.89
C TRP A 58 16.58 4.38 -15.51
N TYR A 59 16.12 5.64 -15.41
CA TYR A 59 15.95 6.32 -14.13
C TYR A 59 14.99 5.58 -13.21
N VAL A 60 13.81 5.17 -13.71
CA VAL A 60 12.83 4.41 -12.93
C VAL A 60 13.38 3.05 -12.49
N ALA A 61 14.04 2.32 -13.39
CA ALA A 61 14.51 0.97 -13.13
C ALA A 61 15.68 0.92 -12.13
N ASN A 62 16.44 2.01 -12.01
CA ASN A 62 17.62 2.13 -11.15
C ASN A 62 17.42 3.09 -9.96
N SER A 63 16.20 3.57 -9.74
CA SER A 63 15.92 4.47 -8.62
C SER A 63 16.00 3.74 -7.28
N VAL A 64 16.48 4.46 -6.26
CA VAL A 64 16.38 3.99 -4.86
C VAL A 64 14.93 3.89 -4.39
N THR A 65 14.03 4.63 -5.04
CA THR A 65 12.58 4.66 -4.77
C THR A 65 11.81 3.53 -5.45
N LYS A 66 12.48 2.67 -6.22
CA LYS A 66 11.83 1.56 -6.95
C LYS A 66 11.06 0.61 -6.06
N ASN A 67 11.58 0.33 -4.87
CA ASN A 67 10.90 -0.54 -3.92
C ASN A 67 9.59 0.07 -3.40
N ILE A 68 9.42 1.40 -3.52
CA ILE A 68 8.26 2.15 -3.02
C ILE A 68 7.12 2.21 -4.06
N HIS A 69 7.44 2.25 -5.36
CA HIS A 69 6.41 2.31 -6.41
C HIS A 69 6.26 1.01 -7.19
N MET A 70 7.26 0.12 -7.11
CA MET A 70 7.30 -1.22 -7.73
C MET A 70 7.08 -1.21 -9.26
N CYS A 71 7.48 -0.12 -9.92
CA CYS A 71 7.40 0.04 -11.38
C CYS A 71 8.78 -0.17 -12.01
N SER A 72 8.80 -0.62 -13.26
CA SER A 72 10.02 -0.84 -14.04
C SER A 72 10.20 0.14 -15.20
N THR A 73 9.12 0.79 -15.66
CA THR A 73 9.16 1.79 -16.74
C THR A 73 8.52 3.10 -16.30
N TRP A 74 8.87 4.18 -17.01
CA TRP A 74 8.30 5.50 -16.82
C TRP A 74 6.79 5.51 -17.07
N ASP A 75 6.34 4.88 -18.14
CA ASP A 75 4.91 4.83 -18.46
C ASP A 75 4.13 4.03 -17.43
N GLU A 76 4.69 2.94 -16.89
CA GLU A 76 4.08 2.19 -15.78
C GLU A 76 3.98 3.06 -14.52
N LEU A 77 5.05 3.80 -14.17
CA LEU A 77 5.04 4.68 -13.02
C LEU A 77 4.03 5.82 -13.17
N LYS A 78 4.02 6.49 -14.32
CA LYS A 78 3.10 7.59 -14.61
C LYS A 78 1.64 7.11 -14.52
N ASN A 79 1.30 6.03 -15.22
CA ASN A 79 -0.06 5.48 -15.21
C ASN A 79 -0.46 5.01 -13.79
N PHE A 80 0.49 4.49 -13.02
CA PHE A 80 0.24 4.08 -11.64
C PHE A 80 -0.03 5.29 -10.73
N VAL A 81 0.74 6.37 -10.86
CA VAL A 81 0.51 7.60 -10.08
C VAL A 81 -0.83 8.23 -10.44
N ASP A 82 -1.18 8.30 -11.72
CA ASP A 82 -2.48 8.81 -12.17
C ASP A 82 -3.63 7.97 -11.61
N PHE A 83 -3.47 6.64 -11.60
CA PHE A 83 -4.42 5.73 -10.96
C PHE A 83 -4.53 5.98 -9.45
N LEU A 84 -3.41 6.13 -8.73
CA LEU A 84 -3.41 6.38 -7.29
C LEU A 84 -4.05 7.72 -6.92
N LYS A 85 -3.85 8.77 -7.74
CA LYS A 85 -4.52 10.06 -7.55
C LYS A 85 -6.03 9.95 -7.67
N ALA A 86 -6.53 9.06 -8.53
CA ALA A 86 -7.97 8.85 -8.74
C ALA A 86 -8.60 7.89 -7.72
N TYR A 87 -7.90 6.79 -7.37
CA TYR A 87 -8.47 5.64 -6.65
C TYR A 87 -7.63 5.14 -5.47
N GLY A 88 -6.51 5.80 -5.15
CA GLY A 88 -5.56 5.32 -4.15
C GLY A 88 -6.16 5.21 -2.75
N ASN A 89 -7.09 6.09 -2.40
CA ASN A 89 -7.75 6.11 -1.09
C ASN A 89 -8.63 4.88 -0.81
N GLN A 90 -9.00 4.12 -1.85
CA GLN A 90 -9.76 2.88 -1.75
C GLN A 90 -8.87 1.65 -1.49
N PHE A 91 -7.54 1.79 -1.43
CA PHE A 91 -6.64 0.67 -1.20
C PHE A 91 -5.76 0.90 0.03
N ASN A 92 -5.59 -0.14 0.83
CA ASN A 92 -4.76 -0.11 2.04
C ASN A 92 -3.30 -0.39 1.73
N PHE A 93 -3.03 -1.33 0.82
CA PHE A 93 -1.66 -1.74 0.50
C PHE A 93 -1.40 -1.85 -0.99
N LEU A 94 -0.16 -1.56 -1.35
CA LEU A 94 0.47 -2.02 -2.58
C LEU A 94 1.33 -3.24 -2.25
N VAL A 95 1.20 -4.33 -3.01
CA VAL A 95 1.86 -5.60 -2.75
C VAL A 95 2.50 -6.12 -4.03
N LYS A 96 3.74 -6.62 -3.93
CA LYS A 96 4.44 -7.35 -4.98
C LYS A 96 4.67 -8.79 -4.51
N ALA A 97 3.79 -9.66 -4.97
CA ALA A 97 4.01 -11.11 -5.02
C ALA A 97 4.60 -11.44 -6.40
N GLU A 98 3.99 -12.31 -7.19
CA GLU A 98 4.36 -12.53 -8.60
C GLU A 98 4.09 -11.31 -9.48
N LYS A 99 2.97 -10.62 -9.21
CA LYS A 99 2.52 -9.42 -9.92
C LYS A 99 2.25 -8.29 -8.94
N LYS A 100 2.29 -7.07 -9.47
CA LYS A 100 1.91 -5.87 -8.74
C LYS A 100 0.41 -5.95 -8.45
N SER A 101 0.06 -5.84 -7.18
CA SER A 101 -1.28 -6.10 -6.67
C SER A 101 -1.67 -5.03 -5.66
N LEU A 102 -2.95 -4.67 -5.63
CA LEU A 102 -3.51 -3.76 -4.64
C LEU A 102 -4.30 -4.57 -3.61
N CYS A 103 -4.30 -4.14 -2.35
CA CYS A 103 -5.05 -4.82 -1.30
C CYS A 103 -6.01 -3.88 -0.61
N ILE A 104 -7.22 -4.35 -0.40
CA ILE A 104 -8.23 -3.76 0.48
C ILE A 104 -8.27 -4.61 1.74
N THR A 105 -8.26 -3.99 2.92
CA THR A 105 -8.50 -4.68 4.18
C THR A 105 -9.89 -4.37 4.69
N THR A 106 -10.60 -5.39 5.17
CA THR A 106 -11.97 -5.21 5.67
C THR A 106 -12.27 -6.18 6.81
N GLU A 107 -13.20 -5.79 7.69
CA GLU A 107 -13.74 -6.67 8.73
C GLU A 107 -14.88 -7.55 8.19
N ASN A 108 -15.54 -7.10 7.11
CA ASN A 108 -16.72 -7.72 6.54
C ASN A 108 -16.60 -7.85 5.02
N ASP A 109 -17.35 -8.79 4.42
CA ASP A 109 -17.28 -9.01 2.97
C ASP A 109 -18.04 -7.95 2.16
N GLN A 110 -18.46 -6.84 2.78
CA GLN A 110 -19.24 -5.80 2.12
C GLN A 110 -18.34 -4.75 1.49
N ILE A 111 -18.25 -4.79 0.16
CA ILE A 111 -17.51 -3.83 -0.66
C ILE A 111 -18.48 -2.75 -1.14
N SER A 112 -18.26 -1.49 -0.75
CA SER A 112 -19.10 -0.37 -1.18
C SER A 112 -18.99 -0.14 -2.71
N PRO A 113 -19.96 0.58 -3.33
CA PRO A 113 -19.91 0.88 -4.76
C PRO A 113 -18.62 1.55 -5.22
N ASP A 114 -18.06 2.46 -4.42
CA ASP A 114 -16.83 3.19 -4.74
C ASP A 114 -15.62 2.25 -4.84
N TYR A 115 -15.52 1.29 -3.92
CA TYR A 115 -14.49 0.25 -3.99
C TYR A 115 -14.68 -0.65 -5.21
N LYS A 116 -15.92 -0.96 -5.62
CA LYS A 116 -16.17 -1.75 -6.85
C LYS A 116 -15.67 -1.04 -8.10
N ILE A 117 -15.85 0.28 -8.18
CA ILE A 117 -15.32 1.10 -9.28
C ILE A 117 -13.79 1.05 -9.26
N ALA A 118 -13.16 1.32 -8.11
CA ALA A 118 -11.70 1.29 -7.97
C ALA A 118 -11.10 -0.09 -8.33
N ILE A 119 -11.73 -1.19 -7.91
CA ILE A 119 -11.33 -2.56 -8.26
C ILE A 119 -11.43 -2.80 -9.76
N SER A 120 -12.49 -2.31 -10.41
CA SER A 120 -12.69 -2.43 -11.86
C SER A 120 -11.57 -1.73 -12.62
N GLU A 121 -11.26 -0.49 -12.25
CA GLU A 121 -10.18 0.28 -12.87
C GLU A 121 -8.80 -0.33 -12.62
N ALA A 122 -8.53 -0.83 -11.40
CA ALA A 122 -7.30 -1.56 -11.10
C ALA A 122 -7.10 -2.77 -12.02
N ARG A 123 -8.18 -3.52 -12.26
CA ARG A 123 -8.14 -4.70 -13.15
C ARG A 123 -7.94 -4.33 -14.61
N LYS A 124 -8.53 -3.23 -15.10
CA LYS A 124 -8.30 -2.72 -16.45
C LYS A 124 -6.83 -2.33 -16.66
N MET A 125 -6.19 -1.81 -15.62
CA MET A 125 -4.75 -1.51 -15.58
C MET A 125 -3.86 -2.75 -15.46
N GLY A 126 -4.44 -3.95 -15.34
CA GLY A 126 -3.70 -5.21 -15.22
C GLY A 126 -3.19 -5.51 -13.82
N TYR A 127 -3.62 -4.76 -12.80
CA TYR A 127 -3.29 -5.05 -11.41
C TYR A 127 -4.18 -6.15 -10.86
N ASN A 128 -3.57 -7.05 -10.08
CA ASN A 128 -4.34 -7.96 -9.22
C ASN A 128 -4.93 -7.17 -8.05
N VAL A 129 -6.07 -7.62 -7.53
CA VAL A 129 -6.66 -7.02 -6.32
C VAL A 129 -6.96 -8.11 -5.31
N PHE A 130 -6.44 -7.94 -4.10
CA PHE A 130 -6.74 -8.76 -2.93
C PHE A 130 -7.76 -8.05 -2.04
N VAL A 131 -8.67 -8.83 -1.48
CA VAL A 131 -9.54 -8.39 -0.39
C VAL A 131 -9.15 -9.24 0.82
N PHE A 132 -8.51 -8.60 1.79
CA PHE A 132 -8.07 -9.22 3.02
C PHE A 132 -9.13 -9.03 4.09
N THR A 133 -9.91 -10.08 4.35
CA THR A 133 -10.94 -10.08 5.39
C THR A 133 -10.38 -10.69 6.67
N ALA A 134 -10.47 -9.97 7.79
CA ALA A 134 -10.16 -10.51 9.11
C ALA A 134 -11.18 -10.05 10.16
N ARG A 135 -11.61 -10.98 11.02
CA ARG A 135 -12.56 -10.70 12.10
C ARG A 135 -11.79 -10.34 13.37
N VAL A 136 -12.00 -9.14 13.89
CA VAL A 136 -11.40 -8.67 15.14
C VAL A 136 -12.43 -8.78 16.26
N PRO A 137 -12.08 -9.35 17.44
CA PRO A 137 -13.03 -9.43 18.54
C PRO A 137 -13.39 -8.04 19.05
N GLU A 138 -14.65 -7.86 19.49
CA GLU A 138 -15.15 -6.60 20.07
C GLU A 138 -14.41 -6.18 21.35
N ARG A 139 -13.83 -7.15 22.05
CA ARG A 139 -13.10 -6.94 23.30
C ARG A 139 -11.78 -7.69 23.27
N ILE A 140 -10.74 -7.01 23.73
CA ILE A 140 -9.44 -7.61 24.03
C ILE A 140 -9.16 -7.42 25.52
N ASP A 141 -8.74 -8.50 26.17
CA ASP A 141 -8.28 -8.49 27.55
C ASP A 141 -6.75 -8.39 27.57
N PHE A 142 -6.21 -7.61 28.50
CA PHE A 142 -4.77 -7.45 28.69
C PHE A 142 -4.46 -7.29 30.18
N ASP A 143 -3.25 -7.67 30.57
CA ASP A 143 -2.69 -7.44 31.90
C ASP A 143 -1.52 -6.45 31.77
N LEU A 144 -1.44 -5.48 32.68
CA LEU A 144 -0.39 -4.46 32.69
C LEU A 144 0.35 -4.51 34.03
N SER A 145 1.57 -5.03 34.02
CA SER A 145 2.46 -5.02 35.18
C SER A 145 3.34 -3.76 35.14
N TYR A 146 3.25 -2.91 36.16
CA TYR A 146 4.17 -1.77 36.33
C TYR A 146 5.34 -2.16 37.24
N ILE A 147 6.56 -2.04 36.73
CA ILE A 147 7.80 -2.23 37.50
C ILE A 147 8.47 -0.86 37.62
N SER A 148 8.48 -0.29 38.83
CA SER A 148 9.18 0.96 39.10
C SER A 148 10.70 0.76 39.05
N GLY A 149 11.42 1.62 38.35
CA GLY A 149 12.89 1.64 38.40
C GLY A 149 13.39 1.98 39.81
N GLY A 150 14.30 1.15 40.34
CA GLY A 150 14.96 1.39 41.63
C GLY A 150 15.91 2.58 41.58
N ILE A 151 16.05 3.25 42.73
CA ILE A 151 17.01 4.34 42.99
C ILE A 151 18.44 3.84 42.87
#